data_AF-A0A821MCL4-F1
#
_entry.id   AF-A0A821MCL4-F1
#
_cell.length_a   1.000
_cell.length_b   1.000
_cell.length_c   1.000
_cell.angle_alpha   90.00
_cell.angle_beta   90.00
_cell.angle_gamma   90.00
#
_symmetry.space_group_name_H-M   'P 1'
#
loop_
_entity.id
_entity.type
_entity.pdbx_description
1 polymer ?
#
loop_
_entity_poly.entity_id
_entity_poly.type
_entity_poly.pdbx_seq_one_letter_code
_entity_poly.pdbx_strand_id
1 'polypeptide(L)' 'ALERRFGGPVIITSTQGGTHIEEIAVEHPEAIIHHPIDVITGLEHKDALTIGEKLGFRNDALKE' A
#
# COMPACT_ATOMS: atom_id res chain seq x y z
N ALA A 1 15.48 -8.56 6.76
CA ALA A 1 15.41 -7.23 7.40
C ALA A 1 14.16 -6.54 6.89
N LEU A 2 13.46 -5.79 7.74
CA LEU A 2 12.32 -4.98 7.33
C LEU A 2 12.79 -3.81 6.45
N GLU A 3 11.86 -3.10 5.82
CA GLU A 3 12.17 -2.04 4.86
C GLU A 3 13.08 -0.99 5.51
N ARG A 4 14.29 -0.90 4.98
CA ARG A 4 15.41 -0.21 5.63
C ARG A 4 15.23 1.30 5.66
N ARG A 5 14.57 1.86 4.63
CA ARG A 5 14.34 3.30 4.55
C ARG A 5 13.35 3.79 5.61
N PHE A 6 12.37 2.96 5.95
CA PHE A 6 11.34 3.32 6.92
C PHE A 6 11.64 2.77 8.33
N GLY A 7 12.57 1.83 8.46
CA GLY A 7 12.98 1.28 9.76
C GLY A 7 11.89 0.42 10.42
N GLY A 8 10.97 -0.13 9.63
CA GLY A 8 9.79 -0.85 10.13
C GLY A 8 9.01 -1.57 9.03
N PRO A 9 7.86 -2.17 9.38
CA PRO A 9 6.97 -2.79 8.41
C PRO A 9 6.40 -1.73 7.45
N VAL A 10 6.24 -2.10 6.19
CA VAL A 10 5.68 -1.24 5.14
C VAL A 10 4.76 -2.08 4.28
N ILE A 11 3.57 -1.57 4.00
CA ILE A 11 2.68 -2.12 2.98
C ILE A 11 3.06 -1.51 1.64
N ILE A 12 3.37 -2.36 0.66
CA ILE A 12 3.63 -1.96 -0.72
C ILE A 12 2.48 -2.47 -1.57
N THR A 13 1.81 -1.55 -2.27
CA THR A 13 0.65 -1.87 -3.12
C THR A 13 0.75 -1.14 -4.45
N SER A 14 -0.01 -1.58 -5.45
CA SER A 14 -0.05 -0.99 -6.79
C SER A 14 -1.49 -0.80 -7.24
N THR A 15 -1.78 0.35 -7.86
CA THR A 15 -3.08 0.59 -8.52
C THR A 15 -3.24 -0.22 -9.82
N GLN A 16 -2.15 -0.77 -10.34
CA GLN A 16 -2.13 -1.67 -11.49
C GLN A 16 -1.87 -3.10 -11.03
N GLY A 17 -2.72 -4.04 -11.45
CA GLY A 17 -2.59 -5.47 -11.17
C GLY A 17 -2.44 -6.31 -12.44
N GLY A 18 -2.07 -7.58 -12.29
CA GLY A 18 -1.97 -8.53 -13.39
C GLY A 18 -0.61 -8.63 -14.07
N THR A 19 0.41 -7.94 -13.55
CA THR A 19 1.82 -8.09 -13.95
C THR A 19 2.76 -8.08 -12.73
N HIS A 20 4.07 -8.21 -12.98
CA HIS A 20 5.11 -8.14 -11.96
C HIS A 20 5.22 -6.74 -11.37
N ILE A 21 5.29 -6.65 -10.04
CA ILE A 21 5.36 -5.35 -9.36
C ILE A 21 6.69 -4.63 -9.63
N GLU A 22 7.74 -5.39 -9.93
CA GLU A 22 9.05 -4.87 -10.32
C GLU A 22 8.99 -4.11 -11.65
N GLU A 23 8.21 -4.61 -12.61
CA GLU A 23 7.99 -3.94 -13.90
C GLU A 23 7.20 -2.64 -13.68
N ILE A 24 6.14 -2.69 -12.87
CA ILE A 24 5.35 -1.51 -12.50
C ILE A 24 6.24 -0.48 -11.81
N ALA A 25 7.14 -0.89 -10.93
CA ALA A 25 8.05 0.03 -10.24
C ALA A 25 9.01 0.76 -11.19
N VAL A 26 9.31 0.16 -12.36
CA VAL A 26 10.17 0.75 -13.39
C VAL A 26 9.38 1.60 -14.37
N GLU A 27 8.26 1.07 -14.89
CA GLU A 27 7.48 1.69 -15.97
C GLU A 27 6.45 2.71 -15.45
N HIS A 28 5.87 2.45 -14.28
CA HIS A 28 4.78 3.22 -13.65
C HIS A 28 5.04 3.43 -12.14
N PRO A 29 6.15 4.10 -11.76
CA PRO A 29 6.50 4.28 -10.35
C PRO A 29 5.40 5.00 -9.54
N GLU A 30 4.56 5.82 -10.18
CA GLU A 30 3.41 6.49 -9.59
C GLU A 30 2.27 5.55 -9.17
N ALA A 31 2.20 4.36 -9.76
CA ALA A 31 1.23 3.34 -9.37
C ALA A 31 1.60 2.67 -8.05
N ILE A 32 2.88 2.74 -7.64
CA ILE A 32 3.37 2.11 -6.41
C ILE A 32 3.12 2.99 -5.20
N ILE A 33 2.38 2.45 -4.24
CA ILE A 33 2.08 3.08 -2.96
C ILE A 33 2.87 2.37 -1.86
N HIS A 34 3.64 3.16 -1.11
CA HIS A 34 4.31 2.71 0.11
C HIS A 34 3.58 3.30 1.31
N HIS A 35 3.08 2.44 2.21
CA HIS A 35 2.41 2.86 3.44
C HIS A 35 3.17 2.31 4.66
N PRO A 36 3.99 3.12 5.34
CA PRO A 36 4.70 2.68 6.53
C PRO A 36 3.72 2.37 7.66
N ILE A 37 4.03 1.33 8.44
CA ILE A 37 3.21 0.88 9.57
C ILE A 37 3.97 1.13 10.87
N ASP A 38 3.30 1.76 11.83
CA ASP A 38 3.81 1.89 13.18
C ASP A 38 3.87 0.51 13.85
N VAL A 39 5.06 0.14 14.35
CA VAL A 39 5.29 -1.19 14.93
C VAL A 39 4.62 -1.39 16.29
N ILE A 40 4.29 -0.30 16.98
CA ILE A 40 3.65 -0.30 18.29
C ILE A 40 2.14 -0.43 18.14
N THR A 41 1.53 0.37 17.24
CA THR A 41 0.07 0.37 17.05
C THR A 41 -0.40 -0.62 15.99
N GLY A 42 0.49 -1.05 15.09
CA GLY A 42 0.17 -1.98 14.00
C GLY A 42 -0.64 -1.32 12.88
N LEU A 43 -1.25 -2.15 12.03
CA LEU A 43 -2.14 -1.67 10.97
C LEU A 43 -3.49 -1.26 11.58
N GLU A 44 -3.81 0.03 11.56
CA GLU A 44 -5.09 0.53 12.02
C GLU A 44 -6.14 0.49 10.89
N HIS A 45 -7.42 0.48 11.25
CA HIS A 45 -8.51 0.45 10.27
C HIS A 45 -8.47 1.65 9.30
N LYS A 46 -8.15 2.85 9.81
CA LYS A 46 -7.98 4.07 8.99
C LYS A 46 -6.90 3.94 7.91
N ASP A 47 -5.84 3.18 8.20
CA ASP A 47 -4.75 2.94 7.25
C ASP A 47 -5.23 2.03 6.12
N ALA A 48 -5.97 0.98 6.46
CA ALA A 48 -6.58 0.09 5.48
C ALA A 48 -7.56 0.83 4.55
N LEU A 49 -8.41 1.71 5.11
CA LEU A 49 -9.29 2.57 4.31
C LEU A 49 -8.49 3.50 3.39
N THR A 50 -7.46 4.16 3.91
CA THR A 50 -6.59 5.05 3.12
C THR A 50 -5.90 4.31 1.98
N ILE A 51 -5.40 3.10 2.22
CA ILE A 51 -4.80 2.25 1.19
C ILE A 51 -5.85 1.86 0.15
N GLY A 52 -7.05 1.48 0.59
CA GLY A 52 -8.14 1.11 -0.31
C GLY A 52 -8.60 2.25 -1.21
N GLU A 53 -8.70 3.46 -0.68
CA GLU A 53 -9.00 4.68 -1.47
C GLU A 53 -7.91 4.96 -2.51
N LYS A 54 -6.63 4.86 -2.12
CA LYS A 54 -5.49 5.04 -3.05
C LYS A 54 -5.47 3.98 -4.16
N LEU A 55 -5.95 2.78 -3.87
CA LEU A 55 -6.14 1.70 -4.86
C LEU A 55 -7.36 1.92 -5.77
N GLY A 56 -8.16 2.95 -5.52
CA GLY A 56 -9.34 3.29 -6.31
C GLY A 56 -10.57 2.44 -5.98
N PHE A 57 -10.58 1.73 -4.85
CA PHE A 57 -11.80 1.06 -4.37
C PHE A 57 -12.85 2.11 -4.01
N ARG A 58 -14.13 1.75 -4.22
CA ARG A 58 -15.27 2.64 -3.99
C ARG A 58 -16.16 2.11 -2.89
N ASN A 59 -17.00 3.01 -2.36
CA ASN A 59 -17.87 2.89 -1.19
C ASN A 59 -18.31 1.48 -0.79
N ASP A 60 -18.76 0.62 -1.71
CA ASP A 60 -19.23 -0.72 -1.34
C ASP A 60 -18.10 -1.67 -0.90
N ALA A 61 -16.89 -1.50 -1.43
CA ALA A 61 -15.70 -2.27 -1.06
C ALA A 61 -14.93 -1.69 0.13
N LEU A 62 -15.32 -0.50 0.61
CA LEU A 62 -14.70 0.19 1.75
C LEU A 62 -15.61 0.20 2.99
N LYS A 63 -16.71 -0.58 2.97
CA LYS A 63 -17.59 -0.79 4.11
C LYS A 63 -17.01 -1.88 5.02
N GLU A 64 -17.19 -1.69 6.34
CA GLU A 64 -16.90 -2.68 7.38
C GLU A 64 -17.82 -3.91 7.29
#